data_AF-A0A3D1T9K1-F1
#
_entry.id   AF-A0A3D1T9K1-F1
#
_cell.length_a   1.000
_cell.length_b   1.000
_cell.length_c   1.000
_cell.angle_alpha   90.00
_cell.angle_beta   90.00
_cell.angle_gamma   90.00
#
_symmetry.space_group_name_H-M   'P 1'
#
loop_
_entity.id
_entity.type
_entity.pdbx_description
1 polymer ?
#
loop_
_entity_poly.entity_id
_entity_poly.type
_entity_poly.pdbx_seq_one_letter_code
_entity_poly.pdbx_strand_id
1 'polypeptide(L)'
;NQDGRLVLVRQYRHPIGRELLEIPAGKLDGGEPPEQCAVRELSEETGLQPIELLELGKIVTAPGFCNEGITLFFARGVPQQGAKA
;
A
#
# COMPACT_ATOMS: atom_id res chain seq x y z
N ASN A 1 -13.16 2.33 -1.60
CA ASN A 1 -14.28 1.42 -1.26
C ASN A 1 -15.52 1.83 -2.07
N GLN A 2 -16.70 1.25 -1.82
CA GLN A 2 -17.94 1.58 -2.56
C GLN A 2 -18.42 3.03 -2.35
N ASP A 3 -18.02 3.68 -1.25
CA ASP A 3 -18.37 5.09 -0.95
C ASP A 3 -17.38 6.12 -1.51
N GLY A 4 -16.44 5.69 -2.36
CA GLY A 4 -15.40 6.59 -2.89
C GLY A 4 -14.33 7.00 -1.87
N ARG A 5 -14.20 6.29 -0.74
CA ARG A 5 -13.15 6.53 0.27
C ARG A 5 -11.90 5.69 0.01
N LEU A 6 -10.74 6.23 0.38
CA LEU A 6 -9.46 5.53 0.38
C LEU A 6 -9.18 4.90 1.75
N VAL A 7 -8.56 3.71 1.72
CA VAL A 7 -8.03 3.06 2.92
C VAL A 7 -6.58 3.50 3.07
N LEU A 8 -6.25 4.00 4.26
CA LEU A 8 -4.93 4.51 4.61
C LEU A 8 -4.53 3.94 5.96
N VAL A 9 -3.23 3.87 6.21
CA VAL A 9 -2.63 3.43 7.46
C VAL A 9 -1.85 4.58 8.09
N ARG A 10 -1.74 4.55 9.43
CA ARG A 10 -0.83 5.43 10.16
C ARG A 10 0.40 4.63 10.55
N GLN A 11 1.57 5.09 10.09
CA GLN A 11 2.83 4.41 10.34
C GLN A 11 3.86 5.39 10.89
N TYR A 12 4.51 5.00 11.99
CA TYR A 12 5.62 5.77 12.55
C TYR A 12 6.88 5.57 11.70
N ARG A 13 7.43 6.66 11.15
CA ARG A 13 8.67 6.63 10.38
C ARG A 13 9.82 7.15 11.24
N HIS A 14 10.65 6.24 11.74
CA HIS A 14 11.79 6.58 12.60
C HIS A 14 12.71 7.68 12.01
N PRO A 15 13.08 7.67 10.71
CA PRO A 15 13.90 8.74 10.14
C PRO A 15 13.28 10.14 10.18
N ILE A 16 11.95 10.24 10.26
CA ILE A 16 11.20 11.51 10.28
C ILE A 16 10.73 11.85 11.71
N GLY A 17 10.76 10.88 12.64
CA GLY A 17 10.42 11.08 14.05
C GLY A 17 8.94 11.30 14.32
N ARG A 18 8.04 10.89 13.41
CA ARG A 18 6.58 11.04 13.57
C ARG A 18 5.79 10.00 12.78
N GLU A 19 4.50 9.91 13.08
CA GLU A 19 3.54 9.17 12.26
C GLU A 19 3.20 9.93 10.97
N LEU A 20 3.13 9.18 9.87
CA LEU A 20 2.60 9.65 8.61
C LEU A 20 1.31 8.91 8.28
N LEU A 21 0.47 9.55 7.47
CA LEU A 21 -0.68 8.91 6.85
C LEU A 21 -0.24 8.41 5.47
N GLU A 22 -0.31 7.11 5.26
CA GLU A 22 0.26 6.43 4.09
C GLU A 22 -0.74 5.46 3.47
N ILE A 23 -0.53 5.09 2.21
CA ILE A 23 -1.19 3.93 1.61
C ILE A 23 -0.50 2.66 2.13
N PRO A 24 -1.21 1.51 2.23
CA PRO A 24 -0.58 0.26 2.56
C PRO A 24 0.53 -0.08 1.58
N ALA A 25 1.70 -0.48 2.10
CA ALA A 25 2.87 -0.73 1.28
C ALA A 25 3.88 -1.61 2.00
N GLY A 26 4.58 -2.45 1.24
CA GLY A 26 5.71 -3.18 1.76
C GLY A 26 6.71 -3.57 0.69
N LYS A 27 7.66 -4.42 1.08
CA LYS A 27 8.78 -4.81 0.23
C LYS A 27 8.47 -6.13 -0.44
N LEU A 28 9.02 -6.30 -1.65
CA LEU A 28 9.00 -7.59 -2.32
C LEU A 28 9.79 -8.61 -1.48
N ASP A 29 9.17 -9.76 -1.20
CA ASP A 29 9.83 -10.93 -0.62
C ASP A 29 10.20 -11.95 -1.71
N GLY A 30 11.44 -12.46 -1.68
CA GLY A 30 11.81 -13.68 -2.42
C GLY A 30 11.51 -13.74 -3.93
N GLY A 31 11.51 -12.62 -4.66
CA GLY A 31 11.16 -12.61 -6.09
C GLY A 31 9.66 -12.73 -6.37
N GLU A 32 8.82 -12.48 -5.36
CA GLU A 32 7.37 -12.41 -5.51
C GLU A 32 6.96 -11.38 -6.58
N PRO A 33 5.92 -11.66 -7.37
CA PRO A 33 5.35 -10.68 -8.28
C PRO A 33 4.78 -9.45 -7.51
N PRO A 34 4.95 -8.22 -8.01
CA PRO A 34 4.48 -7.01 -7.32
C PRO A 34 3.00 -7.00 -6.97
N GLU A 35 2.16 -7.63 -7.79
CA GLU A 35 0.73 -7.77 -7.54
C GLU A 35 0.43 -8.63 -6.31
N GLN A 36 1.23 -9.68 -6.06
CA GLN A 36 1.08 -10.55 -4.89
C GLN A 36 1.50 -9.81 -3.63
N CYS A 37 2.61 -9.07 -3.71
CA CYS A 37 3.07 -8.19 -2.64
C CYS A 37 1.99 -7.17 -2.26
N ALA A 38 1.39 -6.49 -3.24
CA ALA A 38 0.36 -5.47 -3.00
C ALA A 38 -0.88 -6.04 -2.29
N VAL A 39 -1.33 -7.25 -2.65
CA VAL A 39 -2.46 -7.91 -1.97
C VAL A 39 -2.08 -8.36 -0.56
N ARG A 40 -0.89 -8.94 -0.40
CA ARG A 40 -0.38 -9.42 0.89
C ARG A 40 -0.27 -8.28 1.89
N GLU A 41 0.42 -7.19 1.53
CA GLU A 41 0.63 -6.03 2.40
C GLU A 41 -0.68 -5.32 2.75
N LEU A 42 -1.59 -5.14 1.77
CA LEU A 42 -2.92 -4.63 2.05
C LEU A 42 -3.64 -5.47 3.12
N SER A 43 -3.52 -6.80 3.03
CA SER A 43 -4.13 -7.71 3.99
C SER A 43 -3.44 -7.72 5.35
N GLU A 44 -2.12 -7.65 5.41
CA GLU A 44 -1.37 -7.66 6.68
C GLU A 44 -1.59 -6.38 7.47
N GLU A 45 -1.58 -5.22 6.80
CA GLU A 45 -1.66 -3.93 7.47
C GLU A 45 -3.09 -3.49 7.76
N THR A 46 -4.05 -3.91 6.92
CA THR A 46 -5.44 -3.50 7.08
C THR A 46 -6.35 -4.68 7.42
N GLY A 47 -6.08 -5.89 6.94
CA GLY A 47 -7.03 -7.02 7.03
C GLY A 47 -8.05 -7.05 5.89
N LEU A 48 -7.84 -6.27 4.83
CA LEU A 48 -8.71 -6.19 3.66
C LEU A 48 -8.17 -7.01 2.49
N GLN A 49 -9.10 -7.46 1.66
CA GLN A 49 -8.81 -8.16 0.40
C GLN A 49 -9.53 -7.44 -0.74
N PRO A 50 -8.83 -7.09 -1.84
CA PRO A 50 -9.44 -6.44 -2.99
C PRO A 50 -10.14 -7.46 -3.90
N ILE A 51 -11.17 -7.00 -4.62
CA ILE A 51 -11.81 -7.79 -5.68
C ILE A 51 -11.07 -7.62 -7.00
N GLU A 52 -10.52 -6.43 -7.23
CA GLU A 52 -9.80 -6.07 -8.44
C GLU A 52 -8.54 -5.28 -8.05
N LEU A 53 -7.43 -5.58 -8.72
CA LEU A 53 -6.17 -4.88 -8.58
C LEU A 53 -5.69 -4.43 -9.96
N LEU A 54 -5.44 -3.12 -10.12
CA LEU A 54 -4.98 -2.52 -11.36
C LEU A 54 -3.60 -1.88 -11.14
N GLU A 55 -2.61 -2.24 -11.96
CA GLU A 55 -1.32 -1.55 -11.93
C GLU A 55 -1.46 -0.12 -12.48
N LEU A 56 -1.00 0.85 -11.71
CA LEU A 56 -0.98 2.27 -12.11
C LEU A 56 0.37 2.69 -12.71
N GLY A 57 1.40 1.89 -12.47
CA GLY A 57 2.76 2.09 -12.96
C GLY A 57 3.79 2.14 -11.83
N LYS A 58 5.02 2.51 -12.17
CA LYS A 58 6.18 2.50 -11.26
C LYS A 58 6.74 3.90 -11.04
N ILE A 59 7.05 4.22 -9.80
CA ILE A 59 7.75 5.46 -9.42
C ILE A 59 9.16 5.13 -8.92
N VAL A 60 10.12 6.02 -9.22
CA VAL A 60 11.47 5.98 -8.64
C VAL A 60 11.55 7.09 -7.60
N THR A 61 11.74 6.73 -6.33
CA THR A 61 11.52 7.63 -5.19
C THR A 61 12.66 8.62 -5.00
N ALA A 62 13.90 8.19 -5.22
CA ALA A 62 15.09 9.01 -5.01
C ALA A 62 16.23 8.63 -5.97
N PRO A 63 16.12 8.88 -7.29
CA PRO A 63 17.08 8.40 -8.30
C PRO A 63 18.52 8.92 -8.12
N GLY A 64 18.70 10.04 -7.41
CA GLY A 64 20.03 10.57 -7.06
C GLY A 64 20.68 9.92 -5.83
N PHE A 65 19.98 9.01 -5.13
CA PHE A 65 20.43 8.43 -3.86
C PHE A 65 20.31 6.91 -3.83
N CYS A 66 19.17 6.36 -4.25
CA CYS A 66 18.93 4.92 -4.32
C CYS A 66 18.23 4.52 -5.62
N ASN A 67 18.29 3.23 -5.94
CA ASN A 67 17.60 2.62 -7.07
C ASN A 67 16.23 2.05 -6.70
N GLU A 68 15.66 2.48 -5.57
CA GLU A 68 14.35 2.02 -5.11
C GLU A 68 13.27 2.42 -6.13
N GLY A 69 12.43 1.45 -6.48
CA GLY A 69 11.25 1.69 -7.29
C GLY A 69 10.03 1.04 -6.64
N ILE A 70 8.92 1.78 -6.63
CA ILE A 70 7.65 1.35 -6.06
C ILE A 70 6.65 1.16 -7.20
N THR A 71 6.10 -0.04 -7.34
CA THR A 71 4.97 -0.30 -8.24
C THR A 71 3.68 0.03 -7.51
N LEU A 72 2.88 0.94 -8.08
CA LEU A 72 1.63 1.40 -7.50
C LEU A 72 0.45 0.61 -8.07
N PHE A 73 -0.47 0.26 -7.19
CA PHE A 73 -1.70 -0.44 -7.55
C PHE A 73 -2.94 0.29 -7.05
N PHE A 74 -4.01 0.25 -7.85
CA PHE A 74 -5.35 0.63 -7.43
C PHE A 74 -6.16 -0.61 -7.08
N ALA A 75 -6.47 -0.74 -5.80
CA ALA A 75 -7.30 -1.81 -5.25
C ALA A 75 -8.77 -1.38 -5.21
N ARG A 76 -9.65 -2.09 -5.95
CA ARG A 76 -11.10 -1.86 -5.96
C ARG A 76 -11.85 -3.00 -5.28
N GLY A 77 -13.03 -2.67 -4.75
CA GLY A 77 -13.93 -3.65 -4.14
C GLY A 77 -13.57 -4.03 -2.71
N VAL A 78 -12.67 -3.27 -2.06
CA VAL A 78 -12.38 -3.48 -0.64
C VAL A 78 -13.61 -3.09 0.20
N PRO A 79 -14.07 -3.97 1.11
CA PRO A 79 -15.19 -3.67 1.99
C PRO A 79 -14.82 -2.54 2.96
N GLN A 80 -15.84 -1.82 3.43
CA GLN A 80 -15.63 -0.79 4.43
C GLN A 80 -15.20 -1.44 5.74
N GLN A 81 -14.05 -1.02 6.28
CA GLN A 81 -13.79 -1.28 7.70
C GLN A 81 -14.65 -0.34 8.53
N GLY A 82 -15.33 -0.92 9.51
CA GLY A 82 -15.95 -0.12 10.56
C GLY A 82 -14.90 0.82 11.14
N ALA A 83 -15.19 2.12 11.17
CA ALA A 83 -14.34 3.07 11.84
C ALA A 83 -14.16 2.61 13.29
N LYS A 84 -12.93 2.30 13.72
CA LYS A 84 -12.64 2.20 15.15
C LYS A 84 -12.85 3.60 15.73
N ALA A 85 -13.83 3.71 16.61
CA ALA A 85 -14.18 4.92 17.34
C ALA A 85 -13.04 5.36 18.28
#